data_AF-A0A378MCG0-F1
#
_entry.id   AF-A0A378MCG0-F1
#
_cell.length_a   1.000
_cell.length_b   1.000
_cell.length_c   1.000
_cell.angle_alpha   90.00
_cell.angle_beta   90.00
_cell.angle_gamma   90.00
#
_symmetry.space_group_name_H-M   'P 1'
#
loop_
_entity.id
_entity.type
_entity.pdbx_description
1 polymer ?
#
loop_
_entity_poly.entity_id
_entity_poly.type
_entity_poly.pdbx_seq_one_letter_code
_entity_poly.pdbx_strand_id
1 'polypeptide(L)' 'MKEGVREIREIESVCETYDRPIPTEMRLTYDVKANSLKSDYQYEPVYSNTDDKHSSDIFMEWIEAEKNKNK' A
#
# COMPACT_ATOMS: atom_id res chain seq x y z
N MET A 1 17.89 2.26 8.98
CA MET A 1 16.81 1.73 8.13
C MET A 1 17.13 2.07 6.68
N LYS A 2 17.60 1.11 5.88
CA LYS A 2 17.78 1.26 4.42
C LYS A 2 16.88 0.31 3.62
N GLU A 3 16.31 -0.67 4.30
CA GLU A 3 15.44 -1.71 3.73
C GLU A 3 14.03 -1.12 3.61
N GLY A 4 13.44 -1.15 2.41
CA GLY A 4 12.13 -0.59 2.09
C GLY A 4 12.17 0.64 1.18
N VAL A 5 13.13 1.55 1.36
CA VAL A 5 13.23 2.77 0.52
C VAL A 5 13.73 2.45 -0.89
N ARG A 6 14.61 1.45 -1.03
CA ARG A 6 15.13 1.05 -2.35
C ARG A 6 14.02 0.48 -3.21
N GLU A 7 13.20 -0.39 -2.63
CA GLU A 7 12.09 -1.05 -3.30
C GLU A 7 11.03 -0.04 -3.75
N ILE A 8 10.73 0.98 -2.94
CA ILE A 8 9.84 2.08 -3.35
C ILE A 8 10.39 2.82 -4.56
N ARG A 9 11.68 3.18 -4.55
CA ARG A 9 12.33 3.85 -5.71
C ARG A 9 12.33 2.99 -6.98
N GLU A 10 12.49 1.68 -6.82
CA GLU A 10 12.38 0.75 -7.96
C GLU A 10 10.96 0.77 -8.54
N ILE A 11 9.92 0.85 -7.70
CA ILE A 11 8.54 0.99 -8.16
C ILE A 11 8.32 2.34 -8.87
N GLU A 12 8.82 3.44 -8.31
CA GLU A 12 8.75 4.77 -8.94
C GLU A 12 9.38 4.75 -10.34
N SER A 13 10.58 4.20 -10.47
CA SER A 13 11.29 4.05 -11.75
C SER A 13 10.49 3.23 -12.78
N VAL A 14 9.83 2.16 -12.35
CA VAL A 14 8.95 1.38 -13.22
C VAL A 14 7.75 2.21 -13.67
N CYS A 15 7.07 2.92 -12.76
CA CYS A 15 5.95 3.79 -13.11
C CYS A 15 6.35 4.85 -14.14
N GLU A 16 7.47 5.53 -13.92
CA GLU A 16 8.03 6.53 -14.84
C GLU A 16 8.36 5.94 -16.21
N THR A 17 8.97 4.74 -16.26
CA THR A 17 9.36 4.05 -17.50
C THR A 17 8.14 3.78 -18.40
N TYR A 18 6.99 3.48 -17.80
CA TYR A 18 5.75 3.18 -18.52
C TYR A 18 4.76 4.35 -18.58
N ASP A 19 5.20 5.57 -18.23
CA ASP A 19 4.36 6.78 -18.20
C ASP A 19 3.06 6.57 -17.40
N ARG A 20 3.20 5.94 -16.22
CA ARG A 20 2.12 5.66 -15.29
C ARG A 20 2.22 6.57 -14.06
N PRO A 21 1.09 7.01 -13.49
CA PRO A 21 1.13 7.69 -12.21
C PRO A 21 1.70 6.76 -11.13
N ILE A 22 2.45 7.35 -10.20
CA ILE A 22 2.92 6.65 -9.01
C ILE A 22 1.72 6.58 -8.04
N PRO A 23 1.33 5.39 -7.55
CA PRO A 23 0.24 5.27 -6.59
C PRO A 23 0.61 5.92 -5.25
N THR A 24 -0.38 6.53 -4.62
CA THR A 24 -0.27 7.15 -3.28
C THR A 24 -0.30 6.10 -2.16
N GLU A 25 -0.94 4.96 -2.42
CA GLU A 25 -0.95 3.80 -1.53
C GLU A 25 -0.96 2.50 -2.35
N MET A 26 -0.21 1.50 -1.90
CA MET A 26 -0.21 0.15 -2.46
C MET A 26 -0.47 -0.87 -1.35
N ARG A 27 -1.51 -1.69 -1.50
CA ARG A 27 -1.84 -2.79 -0.58
C ARG A 27 -1.65 -4.12 -1.29
N LEU A 28 -0.82 -4.97 -0.69
CA LEU A 28 -0.50 -6.30 -1.21
C LEU A 28 -0.93 -7.34 -0.18
N THR A 29 -1.87 -8.21 -0.56
CA THR A 29 -2.36 -9.29 0.30
C THR A 29 -2.07 -10.62 -0.35
N TYR A 30 -1.27 -11.44 0.33
CA TYR A 30 -0.95 -12.79 -0.14
C TYR A 30 -1.82 -13.84 0.57
N ASP A 31 -2.59 -14.58 -0.20
CA ASP A 31 -3.32 -15.75 0.30
C ASP A 31 -2.45 -17.01 0.12
N VAL A 32 -1.99 -17.56 1.23
CA VAL A 32 -1.14 -18.76 1.26
C VAL A 32 -1.91 -20.02 0.81
N LYS A 33 -3.20 -20.11 1.12
CA LYS A 33 -4.02 -21.29 0.77
C LYS A 33 -4.32 -21.31 -0.72
N ALA A 34 -4.64 -20.16 -1.29
CA ALA A 34 -4.90 -20.00 -2.71
C ALA A 34 -3.61 -19.85 -3.55
N ASN A 35 -2.46 -19.65 -2.89
CA ASN A 35 -1.18 -19.34 -3.52
C ASN A 35 -1.29 -18.16 -4.50
N SER A 36 -1.97 -17.10 -4.06
CA SER A 36 -2.33 -15.97 -4.92
C SER A 36 -2.01 -14.64 -4.25
N LEU A 37 -1.47 -13.70 -5.03
CA LEU A 37 -1.24 -12.32 -4.60
C LEU A 37 -2.37 -11.43 -5.11
N LYS A 38 -3.05 -10.74 -4.20
CA LYS A 38 -3.95 -9.64 -4.53
C LYS A 38 -3.18 -8.32 -4.37
N SER A 39 -3.35 -7.43 -5.34
CA SER A 39 -2.80 -6.08 -5.31
C SER A 39 -3.93 -5.06 -5.51
N ASP A 40 -4.00 -4.09 -4.60
CA ASP A 40 -4.94 -2.98 -4.64
C ASP A 40 -4.13 -1.67 -4.64
N TYR A 41 -4.36 -0.82 -5.64
CA TYR A 41 -3.63 0.43 -5.87
C TYR A 41 -4.56 1.62 -5.70
N GLN A 42 -4.11 2.65 -4.99
CA GLN A 42 -4.81 3.93 -4.84
C GLN A 42 -3.95 5.06 -5.37
N TYR A 43 -4.57 6.03 -6.01
CA TYR A 43 -3.90 7.19 -6.62
C TYR A 43 -4.34 8.52 -6.01
N GLU A 44 -5.49 8.54 -5.34
CA GLU A 44 -5.93 9.71 -4.60
C GLU A 44 -5.13 9.86 -3.29
N PRO A 45 -4.80 11.08 -2.86
CA PRO A 45 -4.08 11.30 -1.61
C PRO A 45 -4.94 10.83 -0.41
N VAL A 46 -4.51 9.76 0.25
CA VAL A 46 -5.31 9.11 1.31
C VAL A 46 -5.12 9.81 2.67
N TYR A 47 -3.91 10.30 2.95
CA TYR A 47 -3.51 10.77 4.29
C TYR A 47 -3.12 12.26 4.33
N SER A 48 -3.28 12.97 3.23
CA SER A 48 -2.92 14.40 3.12
C SER A 48 -3.82 15.33 3.94
N ASN A 49 -4.94 14.83 4.47
CA ASN A 49 -5.96 15.60 5.18
C ASN A 49 -6.14 15.17 6.64
N THR A 50 -5.30 14.27 7.17
CA THR A 50 -5.42 13.77 8.54
C THR A 50 -4.30 14.33 9.41
N ASP A 51 -4.47 15.56 9.91
CA ASP A 51 -3.50 16.20 10.83
C ASP A 51 -3.23 15.37 12.10
N ASP A 52 -4.16 14.48 12.46
CA ASP A 52 -4.15 13.77 13.75
C ASP A 52 -3.81 12.27 13.67
N LYS A 53 -3.60 11.69 12.47
CA LYS A 53 -3.31 10.25 12.33
C LYS A 53 -1.83 9.97 12.11
N HIS A 54 -1.26 9.13 12.96
CA HIS A 54 0.09 8.61 12.76
C HIS A 54 0.09 7.39 11.83
N SER A 55 1.25 7.05 11.28
CA SER A 55 1.43 5.87 10.43
C SER A 55 1.01 4.56 11.10
N SER A 56 1.14 4.46 12.42
CA SER A 56 0.65 3.31 13.20
C SER A 56 -0.87 3.17 13.18
N ASP A 57 -1.60 4.29 13.28
CA ASP A 57 -3.06 4.29 13.29
C ASP A 57 -3.60 3.83 11.94
N ILE A 58 -2.99 4.34 10.88
CA ILE A 58 -3.25 3.95 9.49
C ILE A 58 -3.03 2.44 9.30
N PHE A 59 -1.92 1.90 9.81
CA PHE A 59 -1.63 0.48 9.71
C PHE A 59 -2.66 -0.37 10.47
N MET A 60 -3.03 0.05 11.68
CA MET A 60 -4.01 -0.67 12.50
C MET A 60 -5.41 -0.67 11.86
N GLU A 61 -5.85 0.47 11.32
CA GLU A 61 -7.10 0.59 10.58
C GLU A 61 -7.15 -0.37 9.39
N TRP A 62 -6.03 -0.48 8.65
CA TRP A 62 -5.95 -1.43 7.54
C TRP A 62 -6.05 -2.88 8.01
N ILE A 63 -5.30 -3.27 9.04
CA ILE A 63 -5.34 -4.64 9.60
C ILE A 63 -6.76 -4.99 10.09
N GLU A 64 -7.45 -4.06 10.73
CA GLU A 64 -8.83 -4.25 11.16
C GLU A 64 -9.79 -4.41 9.98
N ALA A 65 -9.65 -3.59 8.94
CA ALA A 65 -10.43 -3.72 7.71
C ALA A 65 -10.22 -5.08 7.03
N GLU A 66 -8.98 -5.57 6.92
CA GLU A 66 -8.69 -6.90 6.34
C GLU A 66 -9.27 -8.05 7.18
N LYS A 67 -9.24 -7.95 8.51
CA LYS A 67 -9.88 -8.94 9.40
C LYS A 67 -11.39 -9.01 9.17
N ASN A 68 -12.03 -7.86 8.96
CA ASN A 68 -13.47 -7.78 8.75
C ASN A 68 -13.92 -8.26 7.36
N LYS A 69 -13.05 -8.25 6.35
CA LYS A 69 -13.33 -8.82 5.01
C LYS A 69 -13.43 -10.36 5.03
N ASN A 70 -12.76 -11.00 5.98
CA ASN A 70 -12.69 -12.47 6.11
C ASN A 70 -13.70 -13.04 7.13
N LYS A 71 -14.69 -12.24 7.55
CA LYS A 71 -15.71 -12.60 8.52
C LYS A 71 -17.05 -12.85 7.83
#